data_AF-Q8ZS22-F1
#
_entry.id   AF-Q8ZS22-F1
#
_cell.length_a   1.000
_cell.length_b   1.000
_cell.length_c   1.000
_cell.angle_alpha   90.00
_cell.angle_beta   90.00
_cell.angle_gamma   90.00
#
_symmetry.space_group_name_H-M   'P 1'
#
loop_
_entity.id
_entity.type
_entity.pdbx_description
1 polymer ?
#
loop_
_entity_poly.entity_id
_entity_poly.type
_entity_poly.pdbx_seq_one_letter_code
_entity_poly.pdbx_strand_id
1 'polypeptide(L)' 'MTESTFKDTLAHTQFGANADKFGGWDTAMEAAEAVETGDIQSLRDIASNHPEATPLIERIVTVSSEHR' A
#
# COMPACT_ATOMS: atom_id res chain seq x y z
N MET A 1 8.08 18.72 -7.22
CA MET A 1 7.78 17.51 -6.44
C MET A 1 8.07 16.34 -7.35
N THR A 2 9.09 15.56 -7.05
CA THR A 2 9.46 14.37 -7.84
C THR A 2 8.41 13.29 -7.64
N GLU A 3 8.09 12.58 -8.71
CA GLU A 3 7.02 11.60 -8.83
C GLU A 3 7.04 10.46 -7.78
N SER A 4 8.23 10.11 -7.28
CA SER A 4 8.44 9.24 -6.11
C SER A 4 7.67 9.74 -4.89
N THR A 5 7.83 11.02 -4.54
CA THR A 5 7.26 11.61 -3.33
C THR A 5 5.73 11.54 -3.30
N PHE A 6 5.08 11.55 -4.47
CA PHE A 6 3.62 11.43 -4.56
C PHE A 6 3.13 10.03 -4.18
N LYS A 7 3.79 8.97 -4.69
CA LYS A 7 3.45 7.57 -4.39
C LYS A 7 3.68 7.26 -2.92
N ASP A 8 4.84 7.68 -2.41
CA ASP A 8 5.23 7.48 -1.02
C ASP A 8 4.20 8.13 -0.10
N THR A 9 3.83 9.40 -0.38
CA THR A 9 2.82 10.11 0.42
C THR A 9 1.44 9.46 0.31
N LEU A 10 1.01 9.04 -0.87
CA LEU A 10 -0.30 8.43 -1.08
C LEU A 10 -0.41 7.09 -0.35
N ALA A 11 0.54 6.18 -0.56
CA ALA A 11 0.53 4.84 0.04
C ALA A 11 0.58 4.92 1.57
N HIS A 12 1.53 5.68 2.13
CA HIS A 12 1.67 5.82 3.58
C HIS A 12 0.45 6.48 4.23
N THR A 13 -0.14 7.50 3.59
CA THR A 13 -1.32 8.18 4.14
C THR A 13 -2.55 7.26 4.10
N GLN A 14 -2.80 6.61 2.96
CA GLN A 14 -4.02 5.84 2.77
C GLN A 14 -3.97 4.51 3.51
N PHE A 15 -2.84 3.81 3.52
CA PHE A 15 -2.71 2.58 4.30
C PHE A 15 -2.68 2.88 5.79
N GLY A 16 -1.95 3.90 6.24
CA GLY A 16 -1.97 4.32 7.64
C GLY A 16 -3.37 4.69 8.13
N ALA A 17 -4.16 5.43 7.34
CA ALA A 17 -5.54 5.78 7.67
C ALA A 17 -6.49 4.56 7.74
N ASN A 18 -6.08 3.40 7.21
CA ASN A 18 -6.84 2.16 7.20
C ASN A 18 -6.08 1.03 7.93
N ALA A 19 -5.19 1.37 8.87
CA ALA A 19 -4.35 0.40 9.58
C ALA A 19 -5.15 -0.72 10.26
N ASP A 20 -6.40 -0.45 10.64
CA ASP A 20 -7.35 -1.44 11.16
C ASP A 20 -7.59 -2.60 10.19
N LYS A 21 -7.64 -2.34 8.88
CA LYS A 21 -7.80 -3.35 7.83
C LYS A 21 -6.56 -4.19 7.59
N PHE A 22 -5.40 -3.75 8.06
CA PHE A 22 -4.13 -4.48 7.97
C PHE A 22 -3.78 -5.16 9.30
N GLY A 23 -4.69 -5.16 10.28
CA GLY A 23 -4.44 -5.70 11.62
C GLY A 23 -3.50 -4.85 12.50
N GLY A 24 -3.08 -3.67 12.02
CA GLY A 24 -2.19 -2.79 12.75
C GLY A 24 -1.45 -1.80 11.86
N TRP A 25 -0.82 -0.82 12.50
CA TRP A 25 -0.02 0.22 11.82
C TRP A 25 1.20 -0.37 11.12
N ASP A 26 1.89 -1.34 11.75
CA ASP A 26 3.12 -1.92 11.21
C ASP A 26 2.87 -2.62 9.87
N THR A 27 1.84 -3.46 9.77
CA THR A 27 1.45 -4.13 8.51
C THR A 27 1.00 -3.13 7.44
N ALA A 28 0.34 -2.03 7.83
CA ALA A 28 -0.05 -0.98 6.90
C ALA A 28 1.16 -0.21 6.34
N MET A 29 2.21 0.00 7.15
CA MET A 29 3.47 0.59 6.69
C MET A 29 4.26 -0.39 5.82
N GLU A 30 4.27 -1.68 6.15
CA GLU A 30 4.87 -2.72 5.31
C GLU A 30 4.19 -2.76 3.92
N ALA A 31 2.86 -2.63 3.86
CA ALA A 31 2.14 -2.50 2.60
C ALA A 31 2.53 -1.23 1.82
N ALA A 32 2.78 -0.11 2.51
CA ALA A 32 3.19 1.15 1.88
C ALA A 32 4.58 1.03 1.24
N GLU A 33 5.54 0.48 1.97
CA GLU A 33 6.90 0.23 1.48
C GLU A 33 6.90 -0.77 0.31
N ALA A 34 6.04 -1.79 0.38
CA ALA A 34 5.89 -2.75 -0.71
C ALA A 34 5.32 -2.11 -1.99
N VAL A 35 4.42 -1.12 -1.88
CA VAL A 35 3.96 -0.32 -3.04
C VAL A 35 5.09 0.54 -3.60
N GLU A 36 5.86 1.21 -2.73
CA GLU A 36 6.99 2.07 -3.13
C GLU A 36 8.08 1.29 -3.87
N THR A 37 8.46 0.14 -3.33
CA THR A 37 9.53 -0.72 -3.89
C THR A 37 9.06 -1.62 -5.04
N GLY A 38 7.74 -1.74 -5.23
CA GLY A 38 7.15 -2.64 -6.22
C GLY A 38 7.21 -4.12 -5.82
N ASP A 39 7.27 -4.42 -4.52
CA ASP A 39 7.28 -5.78 -3.99
C ASP A 39 5.87 -6.41 -4.01
N ILE A 40 5.56 -7.05 -5.15
CA ILE A 40 4.29 -7.74 -5.37
C ILE A 40 4.14 -8.98 -4.45
N GLN A 41 5.24 -9.58 -3.97
CA GLN A 41 5.15 -10.75 -3.11
C GLN A 41 4.63 -10.34 -1.73
N SER A 42 5.23 -9.31 -1.12
CA SER A 42 4.78 -8.79 0.18
C SER A 42 3.33 -8.28 0.12
N LEU A 43 2.93 -7.58 -0.95
CA LEU A 43 1.54 -7.15 -1.13
C LEU A 43 0.54 -8.32 -1.21
N ARG A 44 0.94 -9.43 -1.85
CA ARG A 44 0.10 -10.64 -1.95
C ARG A 44 -0.03 -11.35 -0.61
N ASP A 45 1.06 -11.43 0.14
CA ASP A 45 1.08 -12.08 1.44
C ASP A 45 0.22 -11.28 2.45
N ILE A 46 0.33 -9.94 2.42
CA ILE A 46 -0.54 -9.05 3.21
C ILE A 46 -2.00 -9.22 2.79
N ALA A 47 -2.33 -9.19 1.49
CA ALA A 47 -3.70 -9.37 1.02
C ALA A 47 -4.29 -10.75 1.39
N SER A 48 -3.45 -11.79 1.41
CA SER A 48 -3.87 -13.15 1.79
C SER A 48 -4.19 -13.26 3.29
N ASN A 49 -3.42 -12.56 4.13
CA ASN A 49 -3.64 -12.52 5.58
C ASN A 49 -4.72 -11.51 6.00
N HIS A 50 -4.94 -10.48 5.19
CA HIS A 50 -5.89 -9.39 5.42
C HIS A 50 -6.79 -9.17 4.19
N PRO A 51 -7.75 -10.08 3.92
CA PRO A 51 -8.61 -9.99 2.74
C PRO A 51 -9.36 -8.66 2.62
N GLU A 52 -9.71 -8.04 3.75
CA GLU A 52 -10.36 -6.74 3.86
C GLU A 52 -9.50 -5.56 3.38
N ALA A 53 -8.18 -5.70 3.38
CA ALA A 53 -7.24 -4.70 2.85
C ALA A 53 -7.06 -4.79 1.32
N THR A 54 -7.37 -5.94 0.73
CA THR A 54 -7.15 -6.22 -0.71
C THR A 54 -7.69 -5.13 -1.64
N PRO A 55 -8.95 -4.65 -1.51
CA PRO A 55 -9.48 -3.64 -2.42
C PRO A 55 -8.73 -2.30 -2.34
N LEU A 56 -8.18 -1.97 -1.16
CA LEU A 56 -7.41 -0.76 -0.97
C LEU A 56 -6.01 -0.90 -1.60
N ILE A 57 -5.36 -2.05 -1.41
CA ILE A 57 -4.07 -2.37 -2.02
C ILE A 57 -4.17 -2.25 -3.55
N GLU A 58 -5.15 -2.91 -4.17
CA GLU A 58 -5.35 -2.88 -5.62
C GLU A 58 -5.55 -1.47 -6.16
N ARG A 59 -6.37 -0.66 -5.47
CA ARG A 59 -6.62 0.73 -5.84
C ARG A 59 -5.34 1.56 -5.79
N ILE A 60 -4.56 1.45 -4.73
CA ILE A 60 -3.33 2.24 -4.56
C ILE A 60 -2.27 1.82 -5.57
N VAL A 61 -2.07 0.51 -5.78
CA VAL A 61 -1.15 0.00 -6.81
C VAL A 61 -1.53 0.53 -8.19
N THR A 62 -2.82 0.51 -8.53
CA THR A 62 -3.32 1.02 -9.81
C THR A 62 -3.01 2.51 -9.98
N VAL A 63 -3.40 3.35 -9.01
CA VAL A 63 -3.14 4.81 -9.07
C VAL A 63 -1.64 5.13 -9.11
N SER A 64 -0.84 4.43 -8.30
CA SER A 64 0.62 4.57 -8.28
C SER A 64 1.28 4.10 -9.58
N SER A 65 0.66 3.20 -10.34
CA SER A 65 1.16 2.75 -11.63
C SER A 65 0.91 3.75 -12.75
N GLU A 66 -0.20 4.50 -12.70
CA GLU A 66 -0.60 5.48 -13.71
C GLU A 66 0.21 6.79 -13.63
N HIS A 67 0.80 7.09 -12.47
CA HIS A 67 1.60 8.29 -12.22
C HIS A 67 3.10 7.94 -12.18
N ARG A 68 3.63 7.33 -13.26
CA ARG A 68 4.99 6.75 -13.35
C ARG A 68 6.00 7.61 -14.10
#